data_AF-A0A1B8FZP8-F1
#
_entry.id   AF-A0A1B8FZP8-F1
#
_cell.length_a   1.000
_cell.length_b   1.000
_cell.length_c   1.000
_cell.angle_alpha   90.00
_cell.angle_beta   90.00
_cell.angle_gamma   90.00
#
_symmetry.space_group_name_H-M   'P 1'
#
loop_
_entity.id
_entity.type
_entity.pdbx_description
1 polymer ?
#
loop_
_entity_poly.entity_id
_entity_poly.type
_entity_poly.pdbx_seq_one_letter_code
_entity_poly.pdbx_strand_id
1 'polypeptide(L)'
;MDVKQMSSPAPEDWYGKLYFFLHKVLKKFLGRLKDLRVSFDIYNVDAKELPLILKQGIYSRIEVANISDAYYLGIRNTLGLLSPLLQLPQQNPHATLITTFINAVKEVAKIENSDDHCGDSEHITKCLPLQLSSLLSPSSPDMTRMWDARDSVADVDKHFDRYMVCHKFEQISVNLKVEMKEVHTIVEKWPTRLKLRLGEKGDKEEFIMLLGSSFIGTERHVEWRRAE
;
A
#
# COMPACT_ATOMS: atom_id res chain seq x y z
N MET A 1 -10.10 -15.51 -6.74
CA MET A 1 -11.12 -14.55 -6.28
C MET A 1 -12.39 -15.30 -5.91
N ASP A 2 -12.77 -15.26 -4.64
CA ASP A 2 -13.88 -16.04 -4.07
C ASP A 2 -15.25 -15.73 -4.70
N VAL A 3 -15.41 -14.55 -5.29
CA VAL A 3 -16.59 -14.16 -6.08
C VAL A 3 -16.82 -15.10 -7.27
N LYS A 4 -15.75 -15.62 -7.90
CA LYS A 4 -15.86 -16.57 -9.03
C LYS A 4 -16.50 -17.90 -8.63
N GLN A 5 -16.36 -18.27 -7.36
CA GLN A 5 -16.89 -19.53 -6.80
C GLN A 5 -18.34 -19.40 -6.32
N MET A 6 -18.93 -18.20 -6.39
CA MET A 6 -20.34 -18.01 -6.04
C MET A 6 -21.26 -18.60 -7.11
N SER A 7 -22.08 -19.58 -6.70
CA SER A 7 -23.15 -20.11 -7.54
C SER A 7 -24.21 -19.02 -7.77
N SER A 8 -24.55 -18.80 -9.04
CA SER A 8 -25.59 -17.86 -9.47
C SER A 8 -26.35 -18.47 -10.65
N PRO A 9 -27.70 -18.32 -10.72
CA PRO A 9 -28.48 -18.71 -11.90
C PRO A 9 -28.04 -18.00 -13.19
N ALA A 10 -27.38 -16.84 -13.05
CA ALA A 10 -26.71 -16.13 -14.13
C ALA A 10 -25.19 -16.20 -13.92
N PRO A 11 -24.48 -17.15 -14.55
CA PRO A 11 -23.05 -17.36 -14.34
C PRO A 11 -22.18 -16.16 -14.75
N GLU A 12 -22.63 -15.36 -15.71
CA GLU A 12 -21.89 -14.19 -16.21
C GLU A 12 -22.28 -12.88 -15.50
N ASP A 13 -23.25 -12.92 -14.59
CA ASP A 13 -23.61 -11.74 -13.78
C ASP A 13 -22.61 -11.56 -12.63
N TRP A 14 -21.51 -10.90 -12.94
CA TRP A 14 -20.45 -10.58 -11.99
C TRP A 14 -20.94 -9.68 -10.85
N TYR A 15 -21.86 -8.75 -11.12
CA TYR A 15 -22.40 -7.85 -10.11
C TYR A 15 -23.36 -8.58 -9.15
N GLY A 16 -24.23 -9.46 -9.67
CA GLY A 16 -25.07 -10.32 -8.85
C GLY A 16 -24.25 -11.29 -7.99
N LYS A 17 -23.22 -11.92 -8.56
CA LYS A 17 -22.27 -12.75 -7.81
C LYS A 17 -21.56 -11.96 -6.71
N LEU A 18 -21.11 -10.74 -7.02
CA LEU A 18 -20.49 -9.83 -6.05
C LEU A 18 -21.47 -9.46 -4.94
N TYR A 19 -22.72 -9.12 -5.26
CA TYR A 19 -23.76 -8.82 -4.28
C TYR A 19 -23.97 -9.99 -3.31
N PHE A 20 -24.16 -11.21 -3.81
CA PHE A 20 -24.36 -12.38 -2.95
C PHE A 20 -23.12 -12.69 -2.10
N PHE A 21 -21.92 -12.51 -2.67
CA PHE A 21 -20.67 -12.66 -1.94
C PHE A 21 -20.58 -11.66 -0.78
N LEU A 22 -20.73 -10.36 -1.07
CA LEU A 22 -20.67 -9.29 -0.07
C LEU A 22 -21.74 -9.47 0.99
N HIS A 23 -22.99 -9.78 0.59
CA HIS A 23 -24.06 -10.04 1.52
C HIS A 23 -23.74 -11.20 2.47
N LYS A 24 -23.15 -12.30 1.96
CA LYS A 24 -22.70 -13.44 2.79
C LYS A 24 -21.57 -13.04 3.75
N VAL A 25 -20.58 -12.27 3.29
CA VAL A 25 -19.47 -11.78 4.11
C VAL A 25 -19.98 -10.84 5.21
N LEU A 26 -20.79 -9.85 4.85
CA LEU A 26 -21.37 -8.88 5.78
C LEU A 26 -22.28 -9.55 6.80
N LYS A 27 -23.10 -10.53 6.39
CA LYS A 27 -23.95 -11.29 7.32
C LYS A 27 -23.11 -12.09 8.34
N LYS A 28 -22.02 -12.72 7.90
CA LYS A 28 -21.08 -13.40 8.81
C LYS A 28 -20.40 -12.40 9.75
N PHE A 29 -19.99 -11.24 9.24
CA PHE A 29 -19.38 -10.19 10.03
C PHE A 29 -20.34 -9.66 11.10
N LEU A 30 -21.57 -9.33 10.74
CA LEU A 30 -22.63 -8.93 11.68
C LEU A 30 -22.93 -10.02 12.71
N GLY A 31 -22.92 -11.29 12.29
CA GLY A 31 -23.02 -12.43 13.21
C GLY A 31 -21.89 -12.41 14.26
N ARG A 32 -20.64 -12.26 13.83
CA ARG A 32 -19.49 -12.15 14.73
C ARG A 32 -19.54 -10.92 15.64
N LEU A 33 -19.98 -9.78 15.13
CA LEU A 33 -20.12 -8.56 15.91
C LEU A 33 -21.11 -8.69 17.08
N LYS A 34 -22.12 -9.56 16.96
CA LYS A 34 -23.05 -9.82 18.08
C LYS A 34 -22.38 -10.50 19.26
N ASP A 35 -21.38 -11.34 18.99
CA ASP A 35 -20.69 -12.14 20.01
C ASP A 35 -19.41 -11.46 20.51
N LEU A 36 -18.84 -10.55 19.73
CA LEU A 36 -17.63 -9.82 20.08
C LEU A 36 -17.96 -8.55 20.87
N ARG A 37 -17.20 -8.30 21.95
CA ARG A 37 -17.22 -7.02 22.66
C ARG A 37 -16.31 -6.03 21.92
N VAL A 38 -16.88 -5.28 20.98
CA VAL A 38 -16.18 -4.24 20.22
C VAL A 38 -16.80 -2.89 20.52
N SER A 39 -15.98 -1.91 20.85
CA SER A 39 -16.35 -0.50 20.88
C SER A 39 -15.64 0.25 19.76
N PHE A 40 -16.28 1.29 19.24
CA PHE A 40 -15.71 2.15 18.21
C PHE A 40 -15.67 3.58 18.74
N ASP A 41 -14.48 4.16 18.77
CA ASP A 41 -14.26 5.57 19.07
C ASP A 41 -13.83 6.26 17.77
N ILE A 42 -14.57 7.28 17.35
CA ILE A 42 -14.32 8.01 16.10
C ILE A 42 -13.98 9.45 16.46
N TYR A 43 -12.80 9.89 16.01
CA TYR A 43 -12.32 11.25 16.21
C TYR A 43 -12.25 11.96 14.87
N ASN A 44 -12.84 13.16 14.79
CA ASN A 44 -12.74 14.03 13.62
C ASN A 44 -11.75 15.16 13.91
N VAL A 45 -10.47 14.83 13.90
CA VAL A 45 -9.35 15.74 14.23
C VAL A 45 -8.17 15.47 13.30
N ASP A 46 -7.22 16.41 13.20
CA ASP A 46 -5.95 16.17 12.53
C ASP A 46 -5.20 15.04 13.26
N ALA A 47 -4.54 14.15 12.51
CA ALA A 47 -3.75 13.05 13.09
C ALA A 47 -2.68 13.53 14.09
N LYS A 48 -2.20 14.77 13.96
CA LYS A 48 -1.27 15.42 14.89
C LYS A 48 -1.86 15.68 16.28
N GLU A 49 -3.18 15.77 16.39
CA GLU A 49 -3.88 16.02 17.66
C GLU A 49 -4.17 14.72 18.41
N LEU A 50 -4.21 13.58 17.73
CA LEU A 50 -4.49 12.28 18.35
C LEU A 50 -3.59 11.96 19.56
N PRO A 51 -2.28 12.24 19.58
CA PRO A 51 -1.44 11.96 20.74
C PRO A 51 -1.78 12.75 22.00
N LEU A 52 -2.52 13.87 21.86
CA LEU A 52 -2.99 14.68 22.98
C LEU A 52 -4.28 14.12 23.60
N ILE A 53 -5.02 13.32 22.83
CA ILE A 53 -6.35 12.80 23.18
C ILE A 53 -6.25 11.33 23.60
N LEU A 54 -5.43 10.56 22.90
CA LEU A 54 -5.30 9.11 23.08
C LEU A 54 -4.29 8.77 24.17
N LYS A 55 -4.58 7.70 24.92
CA LYS A 55 -3.71 7.22 25.98
C LYS A 55 -2.44 6.61 25.38
N GLN A 56 -1.28 6.99 25.93
CA GLN A 56 0.01 6.46 25.49
C GLN A 56 0.24 5.01 25.94
N GLY A 57 1.00 4.26 25.15
CA GLY A 57 1.51 2.93 25.51
C GLY A 57 0.47 1.82 25.64
N ILE A 58 -0.74 1.97 25.08
CA ILE A 58 -1.80 0.96 25.23
C ILE A 58 -2.19 0.26 23.92
N TYR A 59 -1.77 0.78 22.77
CA TYR A 59 -2.20 0.24 21.49
C TYR A 59 -1.27 -0.89 21.04
N SER A 60 -1.86 -2.05 20.72
CA SER A 60 -1.14 -3.21 20.17
C SER A 60 -0.93 -3.10 18.66
N ARG A 61 -1.77 -2.31 17.97
CA ARG A 61 -1.66 -2.07 16.55
C ARG A 61 -2.08 -0.65 16.24
N ILE A 62 -1.24 0.04 15.47
CA ILE A 62 -1.55 1.33 14.88
C ILE A 62 -1.36 1.16 13.38
N GLU A 63 -2.35 1.53 12.59
CA GLU A 63 -2.24 1.53 11.14
C GLU A 63 -2.50 2.93 10.65
N VAL A 64 -1.56 3.44 9.86
CA VAL A 64 -1.69 4.72 9.20
C VAL A 64 -1.58 4.51 7.70
N ALA A 65 -2.45 5.20 6.98
CA ALA A 65 -2.44 5.24 5.53
C ALA A 65 -1.20 5.99 5.01
N ASN A 66 -1.34 6.72 3.91
CA ASN A 66 -0.28 7.44 3.22
C ASN A 66 0.22 8.72 3.92
N ILE A 67 -0.18 8.99 5.17
CA ILE A 67 0.26 10.21 5.87
C ILE A 67 1.78 10.27 6.08
N SER A 68 2.47 9.12 6.01
CA SER A 68 3.92 9.02 6.16
C SER A 68 4.73 9.40 4.91
N ASP A 69 4.10 9.50 3.74
CA ASP A 69 4.75 10.04 2.54
C ASP A 69 5.17 11.52 2.76
N ALA A 70 6.20 11.98 2.06
CA ALA A 70 6.87 13.24 2.36
C ALA A 70 6.00 14.48 2.14
N TYR A 71 5.08 14.43 1.16
CA TYR A 71 4.14 15.52 0.86
C TYR A 71 2.98 15.62 1.86
N TYR A 72 2.86 14.70 2.83
CA TYR A 72 1.85 14.76 3.89
C TYR A 72 2.51 15.13 5.23
N LEU A 73 2.44 14.25 6.22
CA LEU A 73 3.02 14.46 7.54
C LEU A 73 4.51 14.12 7.53
N GLY A 74 4.89 13.14 6.71
CA GLY A 74 6.25 12.62 6.62
C GLY A 74 6.59 11.66 7.75
N ILE A 75 7.41 10.65 7.44
CA ILE A 75 7.72 9.54 8.33
C ILE A 75 8.25 9.96 9.71
N ARG A 76 9.08 11.00 9.81
CA ARG A 76 9.62 11.47 11.09
C ARG A 76 8.51 11.93 12.04
N ASN A 77 7.59 12.75 11.53
CA ASN A 77 6.51 13.29 12.34
C ASN A 77 5.49 12.19 12.66
N THR A 78 5.15 11.35 11.67
CA THR A 78 4.24 10.21 11.89
C THR A 78 4.74 9.29 13.01
N LEU A 79 6.00 8.85 12.96
CA LEU A 79 6.57 8.01 14.00
C LEU A 79 6.69 8.76 15.33
N GLY A 80 7.11 10.03 15.32
CA GLY A 80 7.29 10.81 16.54
C GLY A 80 5.98 11.05 17.30
N LEU A 81 4.88 11.20 16.58
CA LEU A 81 3.55 11.42 17.15
C LEU A 81 2.90 10.11 17.61
N LEU A 82 3.00 9.05 16.81
CA LEU A 82 2.18 7.85 17.00
C LEU A 82 2.92 6.67 17.63
N SER A 83 4.24 6.59 17.54
CA SER A 83 4.99 5.52 18.21
C SER A 83 4.84 5.52 19.74
N PRO A 84 4.71 6.67 20.45
CA PRO A 84 4.49 6.66 21.91
C PRO A 84 3.14 6.05 22.32
N LEU A 85 2.15 6.03 21.42
CA LEU A 85 0.86 5.38 21.65
C LEU A 85 0.99 3.85 21.63
N LEU A 86 2.00 3.33 20.93
CA LEU A 86 2.25 1.90 20.81
C LEU A 86 2.79 1.30 22.11
N GLN A 87 2.30 0.10 22.45
CA GLN A 87 2.82 -0.71 23.55
C GLN A 87 4.33 -0.96 23.40
N LEU A 88 5.02 -1.06 24.54
CA LEU A 88 6.43 -1.41 24.58
C LEU A 88 6.64 -2.90 24.25
N PRO A 89 7.79 -3.29 23.66
CA PRO A 89 8.07 -4.70 23.33
C PRO A 89 8.03 -5.63 24.54
N GLN A 90 8.40 -5.15 25.73
CA GLN A 90 8.35 -5.95 26.97
C GLN A 90 6.91 -6.28 27.41
N GLN A 91 5.94 -5.43 27.03
CA GLN A 91 4.53 -5.65 27.32
C GLN A 91 3.86 -6.49 26.23
N ASN A 92 4.21 -6.22 24.97
CA ASN A 92 3.67 -6.92 23.82
C ASN A 92 4.70 -6.96 22.69
N PRO A 93 5.37 -8.10 22.45
CA PRO A 93 6.38 -8.22 21.40
C PRO A 93 5.79 -8.15 19.98
N HIS A 94 4.46 -8.26 19.84
CA HIS A 94 3.75 -8.14 18.58
C HIS A 94 3.23 -6.73 18.31
N ALA A 95 3.44 -5.78 19.23
CA ALA A 95 2.98 -4.41 19.05
C ALA A 95 3.60 -3.79 17.80
N THR A 96 2.77 -3.37 16.84
CA THR A 96 3.23 -2.95 15.51
C THR A 96 2.51 -1.69 15.05
N LEU A 97 3.28 -0.70 14.57
CA LEU A 97 2.79 0.45 13.82
C LEU A 97 3.05 0.21 12.33
N ILE A 98 2.02 0.25 11.50
CA ILE A 98 2.10 0.02 10.06
C ILE A 98 1.94 1.35 9.34
N THR A 99 2.94 1.73 8.55
CA THR A 99 2.87 2.88 7.64
C THR A 99 2.73 2.41 6.21
N THR A 100 1.97 3.14 5.40
CA THR A 100 1.85 2.90 3.95
C THR A 100 2.47 4.07 3.19
N PHE A 101 3.25 3.79 2.16
CA PHE A 101 3.79 4.80 1.24
C PHE A 101 3.26 4.51 -0.15
N ILE A 102 2.56 5.48 -0.73
CA ILE A 102 2.01 5.36 -2.09
C ILE A 102 2.72 6.29 -3.08
N ASN A 103 3.55 7.22 -2.58
CA ASN A 103 4.26 8.19 -3.40
C ASN A 103 5.77 7.97 -3.40
N ALA A 104 6.35 7.35 -2.37
CA ALA A 104 7.80 7.17 -2.21
C ALA A 104 8.58 6.83 -3.50
N VAL A 105 8.09 5.88 -4.31
CA VAL A 105 8.73 5.49 -5.58
C VAL A 105 8.74 6.64 -6.60
N LYS A 106 7.58 7.31 -6.78
CA LYS A 106 7.42 8.47 -7.68
C LYS A 106 8.29 9.64 -7.23
N GLU A 107 8.40 9.86 -5.93
CA GLU A 107 9.17 10.96 -5.35
C GLU A 107 10.66 10.83 -5.68
N VAL A 108 11.22 9.63 -5.49
CA VAL A 108 12.62 9.35 -5.82
C VAL A 108 12.87 9.44 -7.32
N ALA A 109 12.01 8.83 -8.14
CA ALA A 109 12.16 8.88 -9.60
C ALA A 109 12.21 10.32 -10.13
N LYS A 110 11.44 11.23 -9.51
CA LYS A 110 11.43 12.65 -9.88
C LYS A 110 12.70 13.39 -9.46
N ILE A 111 13.26 13.07 -8.29
CA ILE A 111 14.51 13.68 -7.79
C ILE A 111 15.70 13.30 -8.66
N GLU A 112 15.70 12.08 -9.20
CA GLU A 112 16.81 11.57 -10.00
C GLU A 112 16.90 12.20 -11.40
N ASN A 113 15.96 13.08 -11.80
CA ASN A 113 15.86 13.66 -13.14
C ASN A 113 16.08 12.61 -14.24
N SER A 114 15.67 11.37 -13.98
CA SER A 114 15.76 10.29 -14.93
C SER A 114 14.61 10.44 -15.93
N ASP A 115 14.88 11.26 -16.95
CA ASP A 115 14.47 10.92 -18.32
C ASP A 115 15.08 9.56 -18.75
N ASP A 116 16.07 9.08 -17.98
CA ASP A 116 16.73 7.80 -18.13
C ASP A 116 15.81 6.64 -17.71
N HIS A 117 15.18 6.05 -18.72
CA HIS A 117 14.45 4.79 -18.72
C HIS A 117 13.31 4.68 -17.70
N CYS A 118 12.19 5.31 -18.08
CA CYS A 118 10.83 4.78 -17.84
C CYS A 118 10.88 3.24 -17.77
N GLY A 119 10.45 2.65 -16.66
CA GLY A 119 10.59 1.21 -16.37
C GLY A 119 10.19 0.36 -17.56
N ASP A 120 10.82 -0.82 -17.68
CA ASP A 120 10.83 -1.69 -18.86
C ASP A 120 9.69 -1.43 -19.87
N SER A 121 9.89 -0.45 -20.76
CA SER A 121 8.87 -0.05 -21.73
C SER A 121 8.52 -1.19 -22.69
N GLU A 122 9.43 -2.17 -22.83
CA GLU A 122 9.21 -3.40 -23.56
C GLU A 122 8.17 -4.28 -22.85
N HIS A 123 8.17 -4.33 -21.52
CA HIS A 123 7.17 -5.03 -20.73
C HIS A 123 5.77 -4.40 -20.92
N ILE A 124 5.68 -3.07 -20.84
CA ILE A 124 4.39 -2.36 -20.98
C ILE A 124 3.82 -2.55 -22.40
N THR A 125 4.65 -2.40 -23.44
CA THR A 125 4.23 -2.56 -24.85
C THR A 125 3.90 -4.01 -25.22
N LYS A 126 4.43 -5.01 -24.51
CA LYS A 126 4.05 -6.43 -24.69
C LYS A 126 2.74 -6.80 -23.99
N CYS A 127 2.44 -6.14 -22.87
CA CYS A 127 1.23 -6.39 -22.07
C CYS A 127 0.02 -5.59 -22.56
N LEU A 128 0.24 -4.38 -23.09
CA LEU A 128 -0.83 -3.51 -23.60
C LEU A 128 -0.84 -3.47 -25.13
N PRO A 129 -2.02 -3.59 -25.77
CA PRO A 129 -2.17 -3.34 -27.19
C PRO A 129 -2.14 -1.82 -27.43
N LEU A 130 -0.94 -1.24 -27.48
CA LEU A 130 -0.71 0.19 -27.73
C LEU A 130 -0.52 0.44 -29.23
N GLN A 131 -1.15 1.49 -29.75
CA GLN A 131 -0.86 1.97 -31.09
C GLN A 131 0.28 2.99 -31.03
N LEU A 132 1.44 2.67 -31.62
CA LEU A 132 2.61 3.56 -31.60
C LEU A 132 2.31 4.98 -32.11
N SER A 133 1.42 5.12 -33.10
CA SER A 133 0.98 6.41 -33.62
C SER A 133 0.20 7.25 -32.59
N SER A 134 -0.53 6.59 -31.70
CA SER A 134 -1.29 7.20 -30.60
C SER A 134 -0.36 7.74 -29.50
N LEU A 135 0.82 7.13 -29.33
CA LEU A 135 1.81 7.55 -28.32
C LEU A 135 2.46 8.92 -28.62
N LEU A 136 2.32 9.42 -29.85
CA LEU A 136 2.83 10.74 -30.24
C LEU A 136 2.01 11.90 -29.66
N SER A 137 0.77 11.64 -29.24
CA SER A 137 -0.10 12.64 -28.61
C SER A 137 -0.08 12.47 -27.09
N PRO A 138 0.40 13.45 -26.31
CA PRO A 138 0.41 13.38 -24.84
C PRO A 138 -0.96 13.18 -24.20
N SER A 139 -2.04 13.53 -24.91
CA SER A 139 -3.42 13.39 -24.45
C SER A 139 -4.12 12.12 -24.94
N SER A 140 -3.41 11.21 -25.62
CA SER A 140 -4.03 9.98 -26.07
C SER A 140 -4.29 9.02 -24.90
N PRO A 141 -5.36 8.20 -24.97
CA PRO A 141 -5.61 7.16 -23.98
C PRO A 141 -4.46 6.16 -23.85
N ASP A 142 -3.71 5.93 -24.95
CA ASP A 142 -2.56 5.03 -24.95
C ASP A 142 -1.39 5.62 -24.17
N MET A 143 -1.16 6.93 -24.28
CA MET A 143 -0.20 7.61 -23.42
C MET A 143 -0.65 7.58 -21.96
N THR A 144 -1.91 7.85 -21.64
CA THR A 144 -2.40 7.75 -20.25
C THR A 144 -2.15 6.36 -19.67
N ARG A 145 -2.49 5.29 -20.41
CA ARG A 145 -2.23 3.91 -19.97
C ARG A 145 -0.74 3.61 -19.79
N MET A 146 0.13 4.17 -20.66
CA MET A 146 1.58 4.05 -20.51
C MET A 146 2.07 4.74 -19.22
N TRP A 147 1.56 5.94 -18.93
CA TRP A 147 1.89 6.67 -17.70
C TRP A 147 1.42 5.93 -16.45
N ASP A 148 0.20 5.40 -16.45
CA ASP A 148 -0.34 4.64 -15.32
C ASP A 148 0.42 3.32 -15.09
N ALA A 149 0.88 2.69 -16.18
CA ALA A 149 1.67 1.46 -16.14
C ALA A 149 3.12 1.65 -15.70
N ARG A 150 3.71 2.83 -15.93
CA ARG A 150 5.14 3.08 -15.75
C ARG A 150 5.67 2.62 -14.39
N ASP A 151 4.96 2.95 -13.32
CA ASP A 151 5.43 2.70 -11.97
C ASP A 151 5.31 1.22 -11.59
N SER A 152 4.35 0.50 -12.18
CA SER A 152 4.11 -0.93 -11.89
C SER A 152 5.26 -1.84 -12.33
N VAL A 153 6.10 -1.39 -13.26
CA VAL A 153 7.28 -2.12 -13.77
C VAL A 153 8.61 -1.55 -13.25
N ALA A 154 8.56 -0.58 -12.34
CA ALA A 154 9.76 -0.02 -11.74
C ALA A 154 10.42 -1.00 -10.77
N ASP A 155 11.73 -0.85 -10.56
CA ASP A 155 12.45 -1.52 -9.47
C ASP A 155 12.08 -0.86 -8.13
N VAL A 156 10.91 -1.20 -7.61
CA VAL A 156 10.33 -0.55 -6.42
C VAL A 156 11.19 -0.71 -5.17
N ASP A 157 11.95 -1.81 -5.06
CA ASP A 157 12.84 -2.05 -3.92
C ASP A 157 14.01 -1.05 -3.97
N LYS A 158 14.68 -0.89 -5.13
CA LYS A 158 15.74 0.10 -5.31
C LYS A 158 15.26 1.53 -5.02
N HIS A 159 14.09 1.91 -5.53
CA HIS A 159 13.55 3.26 -5.31
C HIS A 159 13.21 3.48 -3.84
N PHE A 160 12.64 2.49 -3.15
CA PHE A 160 12.30 2.63 -1.73
C PHE A 160 13.54 2.65 -0.83
N ASP A 161 14.57 1.86 -1.14
CA ASP A 161 15.85 1.91 -0.41
C ASP A 161 16.48 3.30 -0.52
N ARG A 162 16.43 3.91 -1.70
CA ARG A 162 16.86 5.29 -1.91
C ARG A 162 16.00 6.29 -1.15
N TYR A 163 14.68 6.11 -1.14
CA TYR A 163 13.75 6.94 -0.37
C TYR A 163 14.11 6.92 1.13
N MET A 164 14.41 5.75 1.68
CA MET A 164 14.82 5.60 3.08
C MET A 164 16.08 6.39 3.41
N VAL A 165 17.06 6.42 2.49
CA VAL A 165 18.28 7.22 2.63
C VAL A 165 17.97 8.72 2.56
N CYS A 166 17.21 9.16 1.55
CA CYS A 166 16.83 10.57 1.39
C CYS A 166 16.08 11.13 2.61
N HIS A 167 15.20 10.32 3.20
CA HIS A 167 14.41 10.69 4.37
C HIS A 167 15.04 10.28 5.71
N LYS A 168 16.29 9.78 5.70
CA LYS A 168 17.11 9.48 6.88
C LYS A 168 16.42 8.53 7.87
N PHE A 169 15.83 7.43 7.37
CA PHE A 169 15.09 6.47 8.20
C PHE A 169 15.91 5.96 9.38
N GLU A 170 17.18 5.61 9.17
CA GLU A 170 18.08 5.14 10.23
C GLU A 170 18.24 6.17 11.37
N GLN A 171 18.48 7.44 11.03
CA GLN A 171 18.59 8.51 12.02
C GLN A 171 17.26 8.73 12.75
N ILE A 172 16.13 8.59 12.06
CA ILE A 172 14.80 8.70 12.66
C ILE A 172 14.58 7.56 13.67
N SER A 173 14.91 6.34 13.29
CA SER A 173 14.83 5.15 14.15
C SER A 173 15.59 5.34 15.45
N VAL A 174 16.86 5.78 15.37
CA VAL A 174 17.70 6.08 16.54
C VAL A 174 17.09 7.20 17.39
N ASN A 175 16.71 8.32 16.77
CA ASN A 175 16.22 9.50 17.49
C ASN A 175 14.90 9.26 18.20
N LEU A 176 14.02 8.44 17.62
CA LEU A 176 12.68 8.19 18.13
C LEU A 176 12.55 6.87 18.90
N LYS A 177 13.66 6.12 19.04
CA LYS A 177 13.67 4.78 19.63
C LYS A 177 12.60 3.88 19.01
N VAL A 178 12.65 3.77 17.69
CA VAL A 178 11.80 2.87 16.91
C VAL A 178 12.65 2.07 15.96
N GLU A 179 12.17 0.90 15.58
CA GLU A 179 12.87 -0.02 14.70
C GLU A 179 11.93 -0.46 13.58
N MET A 180 12.42 -0.40 12.35
CA MET A 180 11.75 -1.01 11.21
C MET A 180 11.93 -2.53 11.28
N LYS A 181 10.83 -3.28 11.23
CA LYS A 181 10.89 -4.75 11.21
C LYS A 181 11.43 -5.24 9.87
N GLU A 182 12.52 -6.01 9.93
CA GLU A 182 13.10 -6.64 8.74
C GLU A 182 12.11 -7.63 8.10
N VAL A 183 11.47 -8.45 8.94
CA VAL A 183 10.45 -9.42 8.54
C VAL A 183 9.08 -8.90 8.98
N HIS A 184 8.20 -8.72 8.00
CA HIS A 184 6.81 -8.35 8.25
C HIS A 184 6.03 -9.55 8.79
N THR A 185 5.12 -9.28 9.73
CA THR A 185 4.29 -10.33 10.34
C THR A 185 2.80 -10.12 10.11
N ILE A 186 2.39 -8.96 9.59
CA ILE A 186 0.98 -8.59 9.42
C ILE A 186 0.64 -8.41 7.95
N VAL A 187 1.47 -7.69 7.18
CA VAL A 187 1.20 -7.37 5.77
C VAL A 187 2.45 -7.57 4.92
N GLU A 188 2.30 -8.07 3.69
CA GLU A 188 3.43 -8.13 2.75
C GLU A 188 4.03 -6.72 2.54
N LYS A 189 5.33 -6.65 2.25
CA LYS A 189 6.00 -5.38 1.95
C LYS A 189 5.37 -4.67 0.73
N TRP A 190 5.05 -5.44 -0.31
CA TRP A 190 4.51 -4.96 -1.59
C TRP A 190 3.30 -5.81 -2.01
N PRO A 191 2.15 -5.69 -1.33
CA PRO A 191 1.03 -6.60 -1.51
C PRO A 191 0.36 -6.49 -2.88
N THR A 192 0.50 -5.34 -3.54
CA THR A 192 -0.12 -4.98 -4.81
C THR A 192 0.83 -5.08 -6.01
N ARG A 193 2.12 -5.34 -5.77
CA ARG A 193 3.13 -5.46 -6.83
C ARG A 193 2.85 -6.68 -7.69
N LEU A 194 3.09 -6.54 -8.99
CA LEU A 194 3.09 -7.65 -9.95
C LEU A 194 4.00 -8.77 -9.45
N LYS A 195 3.48 -9.99 -9.39
CA LYS A 195 4.20 -11.16 -8.89
C LYS A 195 4.80 -11.97 -10.02
N LEU A 196 4.17 -11.94 -11.19
CA LEU A 196 4.60 -12.66 -12.38
C LEU A 196 5.63 -11.83 -13.17
N ARG A 197 6.62 -12.53 -13.71
CA ARG A 197 7.59 -11.98 -14.65
C ARG A 197 7.04 -12.05 -16.06
N LEU A 198 7.54 -11.15 -16.92
CA LEU A 198 7.22 -11.14 -18.34
C LEU A 198 7.49 -12.52 -18.98
N GLY A 199 6.47 -13.06 -19.64
CA GLY A 199 6.50 -14.37 -20.30
C GLY A 199 6.01 -15.53 -19.42
N GLU A 200 5.77 -15.32 -18.13
CA GLU A 200 5.11 -16.32 -17.29
C GLU A 200 3.62 -16.42 -17.63
N LYS A 201 3.05 -17.62 -17.47
CA LYS A 201 1.64 -17.84 -17.78
C LYS A 201 0.76 -17.02 -16.82
N GLY A 202 0.04 -16.04 -17.36
CA GLY A 202 -0.87 -15.19 -16.60
C GLY A 202 -0.35 -13.77 -16.34
N ASP A 203 0.87 -13.45 -16.79
CA ASP A 203 1.53 -12.15 -16.59
C ASP A 203 0.68 -10.98 -17.11
N LYS A 204 0.16 -11.10 -18.33
CA LYS A 204 -0.69 -10.08 -18.97
C LYS A 204 -2.00 -9.89 -18.22
N GLU A 205 -2.62 -10.98 -17.78
CA GLU A 205 -3.86 -10.92 -17.01
C GLU A 205 -3.64 -10.26 -15.65
N GLU A 206 -2.54 -10.56 -14.96
CA GLU A 206 -2.16 -9.89 -13.71
C GLU A 206 -1.92 -8.39 -13.94
N PHE A 207 -1.17 -8.05 -14.98
CA PHE A 207 -0.86 -6.68 -15.35
C PHE A 207 -2.11 -5.86 -15.66
N ILE A 208 -3.00 -6.38 -16.50
CA ILE A 208 -4.26 -5.72 -16.86
C ILE A 208 -5.17 -5.61 -15.64
N MET A 209 -5.19 -6.62 -14.77
CA MET A 209 -5.97 -6.59 -13.53
C MET A 209 -5.47 -5.49 -12.58
N LEU A 210 -4.16 -5.30 -12.45
CA LEU A 210 -3.58 -4.22 -11.66
C LEU A 210 -3.99 -2.85 -12.25
N LEU A 211 -3.81 -2.65 -13.56
CA LEU A 211 -4.21 -1.41 -14.24
C LEU A 211 -5.70 -1.09 -14.15
N GLY A 212 -6.56 -2.12 -14.11
CA GLY A 212 -8.00 -1.96 -13.91
C GLY A 212 -8.41 -1.78 -12.45
N SER A 213 -7.48 -1.81 -11.51
CA SER A 213 -7.75 -1.69 -10.07
C SER A 213 -7.58 -0.26 -9.57
N SER A 214 -7.85 -0.03 -8.27
CA SER A 214 -7.53 1.23 -7.60
C SER A 214 -6.11 1.27 -7.02
N PHE A 215 -5.30 0.25 -7.29
CA PHE A 215 -3.92 0.15 -6.79
C PHE A 215 -2.92 0.63 -7.84
N ILE A 216 -1.84 1.23 -7.37
CA ILE A 216 -0.71 1.69 -8.17
C ILE A 216 0.28 0.54 -8.42
N GLY A 217 0.34 -0.44 -7.50
CA GLY A 217 1.30 -1.55 -7.55
C GLY A 217 2.64 -1.24 -6.88
N THR A 218 2.76 -0.03 -6.33
CA THR A 218 3.96 0.48 -5.65
C THR A 218 3.66 0.93 -4.22
N GLU A 219 2.55 0.45 -3.65
CA GLU A 219 2.21 0.68 -2.25
C GLU A 219 3.18 -0.09 -1.35
N ARG A 220 4.07 0.64 -0.68
CA ARG A 220 5.01 0.06 0.28
C ARG A 220 4.41 0.10 1.68
N HIS A 221 4.22 -1.06 2.29
CA HIS A 221 4.01 -1.13 3.72
C HIS A 221 5.34 -1.21 4.46
N VAL A 222 5.40 -0.60 5.64
CA VAL A 222 6.52 -0.76 6.57
C VAL A 222 5.96 -0.98 7.96
N GLU A 223 6.42 -2.05 8.61
CA GLU A 223 6.08 -2.35 9.99
C GLU A 223 7.15 -1.82 10.93
N TRP A 224 6.73 -1.11 11.98
CA TRP A 224 7.58 -0.50 12.98
C TRP A 224 7.23 -1.04 14.36
N ARG A 225 8.24 -1.16 15.22
CA ARG A 225 8.09 -1.40 16.66
C ARG A 225 8.86 -0.36 17.45
N ARG A 226 8.54 -0.20 18.73
CA ARG A 226 9.39 0.60 19.62
C ARG A 226 10.68 -0.16 19.90
N ALA A 227 11.79 0.57 19.95
CA ALA A 227 13.09 0.08 20.42
C ALA A 227 13.29 0.47 21.89
N GLU A 228 14.14 -0.26 22.59
CA GLU A 228 14.48 -0.01 24.00
C GLU A 228 15.41 1.23 24.16
#